data_AF-A0A7C8UQD3-F1
#
_entry.id   AF-A0A7C8UQD3-F1
#
_cell.length_a   1.000
_cell.length_b   1.000
_cell.length_c   1.000
_cell.angle_alpha   90.00
_cell.angle_beta   90.00
_cell.angle_gamma   90.00
#
_symmetry.space_group_name_H-M   'P 1'
#
loop_
_entity.id
_entity.type
_entity.pdbx_description
1 polymer ?
#
loop_
_entity_poly.entity_id
_entity_poly.type
_entity_poly.pdbx_seq_one_letter_code
_entity_poly.pdbx_strand_id
1 'polypeptide(L)'
;MPTLATMLGPEPVLQYASGNTALQTPSNARQPVHSDIDFPHPNFPFSMVVNIPLVDMTIENGALEVWPGTHATTFEDQILEPGQSGELPVRAIIPELLQLRKAVCPQFG
;
A
#
# COMPACT_ATOMS: atom_id res chain seq x y z
N MET A 1 -7.09 2.72 25.25
CA MET A 1 -7.35 2.28 23.86
C MET A 1 -8.70 2.88 23.48
N PRO A 2 -8.91 3.56 22.33
CA PRO A 2 -8.53 2.98 21.04
C PRO A 2 -8.17 4.03 19.97
N THR A 3 -6.90 4.07 19.53
CA THR A 3 -6.44 4.89 18.38
C THR A 3 -7.33 4.71 17.14
N LEU A 4 -7.82 3.49 16.91
CA LEU A 4 -8.77 3.18 15.84
C LEU A 4 -10.10 3.91 15.99
N ALA A 5 -10.68 3.95 17.19
CA ALA A 5 -11.98 4.61 17.37
C ALA A 5 -11.86 6.14 17.27
N THR A 6 -10.71 6.70 17.63
CA THR A 6 -10.41 8.12 17.42
C THR A 6 -10.33 8.47 15.93
N MET A 7 -9.86 7.55 15.08
CA MET A 7 -9.70 7.80 13.65
C MET A 7 -10.93 7.42 12.81
N LEU A 8 -11.62 6.34 13.16
CA LEU A 8 -12.69 5.74 12.35
C LEU A 8 -14.09 5.87 12.95
N GLY A 9 -14.20 6.43 14.16
CA GLY A 9 -15.47 6.53 14.90
C GLY A 9 -15.64 5.44 15.97
N PRO A 10 -16.70 5.52 16.78
CA PRO A 10 -16.81 4.77 18.04
C PRO A 10 -16.86 3.24 17.89
N GLU A 11 -17.29 2.73 16.73
CA GLU A 11 -17.53 1.30 16.50
C GLU A 11 -16.83 0.84 15.19
N PRO A 12 -15.49 0.77 15.15
CA PRO A 12 -14.78 0.28 13.98
C PRO A 12 -15.07 -1.21 13.76
N VAL A 13 -15.26 -1.61 12.50
CA VAL A 13 -15.57 -3.00 12.11
C VAL A 13 -14.37 -3.59 11.37
N LEU A 14 -13.99 -4.82 11.73
CA LEU A 14 -13.03 -5.61 10.96
C LEU A 14 -13.72 -6.18 9.72
N GLN A 15 -13.51 -5.54 8.57
CA GLN A 15 -14.13 -5.95 7.29
C GLN A 15 -13.33 -7.04 6.56
N TYR A 16 -12.00 -7.06 6.76
CA TYR A 16 -11.09 -7.93 6.02
C TYR A 16 -9.92 -8.33 6.91
N ALA A 17 -9.57 -9.62 6.92
CA ALA A 17 -8.43 -10.16 7.62
C ALA A 17 -7.75 -11.20 6.73
N SER A 18 -6.50 -10.93 6.35
CA SER A 18 -5.72 -11.74 5.42
C SER A 18 -4.23 -11.64 5.75
N GLY A 19 -3.40 -12.38 5.02
CA GLY A 19 -1.94 -12.37 5.18
C GLY A 19 -1.21 -12.27 3.85
N ASN A 20 0.01 -11.74 3.91
CA ASN A 20 0.94 -11.66 2.80
C ASN A 20 2.20 -12.45 3.15
N THR A 21 2.60 -13.38 2.29
CA THR A 21 3.86 -14.12 2.43
C THR A 21 4.83 -13.63 1.36
N ALA A 22 5.84 -12.86 1.76
CA ALA A 22 6.91 -12.43 0.87
C ALA A 22 7.83 -13.63 0.57
N LEU A 23 7.67 -14.23 -0.62
CA LEU A 23 8.55 -15.28 -1.10
C LEU A 23 9.76 -14.67 -1.81
N GLN A 24 10.91 -15.34 -1.70
CA GLN A 24 12.11 -14.91 -2.40
C GLN A 24 11.90 -14.99 -3.92
N THR A 25 12.12 -13.89 -4.61
CA THR A 25 12.00 -13.82 -6.08
C THR A 25 13.38 -13.93 -6.74
N PRO A 26 13.50 -14.56 -7.93
CA PRO A 26 14.79 -14.72 -8.64
C PRO A 26 15.44 -13.40 -9.11
N SER A 27 14.67 -12.32 -9.15
CA SER A 27 15.11 -10.95 -9.42
C SER A 27 14.74 -10.06 -8.23
N ASN A 28 15.32 -8.85 -8.14
CA ASN A 28 14.88 -7.78 -7.23
C ASN A 28 13.47 -7.28 -7.60
N ALA A 29 12.51 -8.19 -7.72
CA ALA A 29 11.14 -7.93 -8.12
C ALA A 29 10.49 -7.14 -7.00
N ARG A 30 10.32 -5.85 -7.26
CA ARG A 30 9.64 -4.93 -6.36
C ARG A 30 8.21 -4.77 -6.84
N GLN A 31 7.25 -4.85 -5.93
CA GLN A 31 5.88 -4.49 -6.26
C GLN A 31 5.82 -3.01 -6.70
N PRO A 32 5.00 -2.66 -7.71
CA PRO A 32 4.74 -1.27 -8.02
C PRO A 32 4.20 -0.54 -6.78
N VAL A 33 4.52 0.75 -6.65
CA VAL A 33 3.96 1.59 -5.57
C VAL A 33 2.46 1.70 -5.80
N HIS A 34 1.65 1.44 -4.78
CA HIS A 34 0.19 1.46 -4.86
C HIS A 34 -0.45 1.79 -3.49
N SER A 35 -1.76 2.02 -3.50
CA SER A 35 -2.66 1.98 -2.35
C SER A 35 -3.48 0.68 -2.40
N ASP A 36 -3.84 0.13 -1.24
CA ASP A 36 -4.59 -1.12 -1.17
C ASP A 36 -6.03 -1.00 -1.68
N ILE A 37 -6.62 0.21 -1.57
CA ILE A 37 -7.99 0.50 -1.98
C ILE A 37 -8.00 0.98 -3.42
N ASP A 38 -8.85 0.38 -4.25
CA ASP A 38 -8.95 0.62 -5.69
C ASP A 38 -10.33 1.08 -6.17
N PHE A 39 -11.19 1.49 -5.24
CA PHE A 39 -12.54 1.96 -5.53
C PHE A 39 -12.78 3.37 -4.98
N PRO A 40 -13.78 4.11 -5.50
CA PRO A 40 -14.14 5.42 -4.97
C PRO A 40 -14.40 5.41 -3.47
N HIS A 41 -13.67 6.25 -2.75
CA HIS A 41 -13.77 6.37 -1.30
C HIS A 41 -13.68 7.84 -0.86
N PRO A 42 -14.13 8.17 0.36
CA PRO A 42 -14.04 9.53 0.87
C PRO A 42 -12.59 10.02 1.02
N ASN A 43 -12.40 11.34 0.97
CA ASN A 43 -11.09 12.00 1.15
C ASN A 43 -10.70 12.19 2.63
N PHE A 44 -11.38 11.51 3.54
CA PHE A 44 -11.08 11.47 4.97
C PHE A 44 -10.84 10.01 5.39
N PRO A 45 -10.13 9.77 6.50
CA PRO A 45 -9.87 8.40 6.98
C PRO A 45 -11.18 7.62 7.17
N PHE A 46 -11.38 6.57 6.38
CA PHE A 46 -12.58 5.71 6.42
C PHE A 46 -12.23 4.23 6.66
N SER A 47 -10.97 3.85 6.50
CA SER A 47 -10.43 2.52 6.77
C SER A 47 -9.00 2.63 7.29
N MET A 48 -8.54 1.59 7.99
CA MET A 48 -7.15 1.47 8.43
C MET A 48 -6.66 0.05 8.21
N VAL A 49 -5.51 -0.08 7.56
CA VAL A 49 -4.78 -1.34 7.45
C VAL A 49 -3.88 -1.50 8.67
N VAL A 50 -3.97 -2.66 9.32
CA VAL A 50 -3.13 -3.01 10.47
C VAL A 50 -2.26 -4.21 10.07
N ASN A 51 -0.99 -3.93 9.75
CA ASN A 51 -0.02 -4.97 9.45
C ASN A 51 0.58 -5.53 10.74
N ILE A 52 0.42 -6.84 10.95
CA ILE A 52 0.97 -7.55 12.11
C ILE A 52 2.10 -8.46 11.61
N PRO A 53 3.37 -8.07 11.76
CA PRO A 53 4.48 -8.91 11.35
C PRO A 53 4.55 -10.17 12.24
N LEU A 54 4.75 -11.34 11.61
CA LEU A 54 4.89 -12.62 12.30
C LEU A 54 6.36 -13.01 12.54
N VAL A 55 7.28 -12.25 11.96
CA VAL A 55 8.75 -12.36 12.07
C VAL A 55 9.34 -10.95 12.10
N ASP A 56 10.60 -10.81 12.50
CA ASP A 56 11.30 -9.52 12.39
C ASP A 56 11.35 -9.06 10.94
N MET A 57 10.93 -7.82 10.68
CA MET A 57 10.91 -7.24 9.33
C MET A 57 12.24 -6.51 9.09
N THR A 58 12.98 -6.94 8.06
CA THR A 58 14.25 -6.33 7.64
C THR A 58 14.22 -6.04 6.13
N ILE A 59 15.14 -5.21 5.66
CA ILE A 59 15.22 -4.90 4.21
C ILE A 59 15.47 -6.20 3.42
N GLU A 60 16.30 -7.09 3.95
CA GLU A 60 16.72 -8.33 3.30
C GLU A 60 15.60 -9.37 3.19
N ASN A 61 14.58 -9.31 4.05
CA ASN A 61 13.45 -10.24 4.03
C ASN A 61 12.14 -9.63 3.51
N GLY A 62 12.22 -8.45 2.87
CA GLY A 62 11.08 -7.83 2.21
C GLY A 62 10.20 -6.99 3.14
N ALA A 63 10.80 -6.24 4.06
CA ALA A 63 10.06 -5.25 4.85
C ALA A 63 9.28 -4.28 3.95
N LEU A 64 8.05 -3.97 4.35
CA LEU A 64 7.19 -3.03 3.64
C LEU A 64 7.82 -1.63 3.59
N GLU A 65 7.86 -1.05 2.41
CA GLU A 65 8.19 0.35 2.20
C GLU A 65 6.92 1.22 2.28
N VAL A 66 6.93 2.27 3.10
CA VAL A 66 5.80 3.20 3.26
C VAL A 66 6.19 4.61 2.84
N TRP A 67 5.25 5.35 2.24
CA TRP A 67 5.46 6.70 1.70
C TRP A 67 4.63 7.71 2.51
N PRO A 68 5.19 8.33 3.57
CA PRO A 68 4.44 9.24 4.42
C PRO A 68 3.82 10.41 3.63
N GLY A 69 2.60 10.81 4.00
CA GLY A 69 1.89 11.92 3.35
C GLY A 69 1.09 11.55 2.09
N THR A 70 1.35 10.40 1.45
CA THR A 70 0.63 10.01 0.22
C THR A 70 -0.81 9.52 0.47
N HIS A 71 -1.15 9.16 1.71
CA HIS A 71 -2.52 8.81 2.13
C HIS A 71 -3.56 9.93 1.97
N ALA A 72 -3.12 11.17 1.69
CA ALA A 72 -4.02 12.30 1.42
C ALA A 72 -4.56 12.33 -0.03
N THR A 73 -4.15 11.38 -0.88
CA THR A 73 -4.66 11.21 -2.24
C THR A 73 -5.77 10.14 -2.30
N THR A 74 -6.40 9.97 -3.46
CA THR A 74 -7.49 9.00 -3.66
C THR A 74 -7.07 7.88 -4.62
N PHE A 75 -7.98 6.94 -4.84
CA PHE A 75 -7.84 5.89 -5.87
C PHE A 75 -7.62 6.44 -7.29
N GLU A 76 -7.94 7.71 -7.57
CA GLU A 76 -7.76 8.35 -8.88
C GLU A 76 -6.29 8.47 -9.31
N ASP A 77 -5.37 8.46 -8.34
CA ASP A 77 -3.93 8.51 -8.60
C ASP A 77 -3.36 7.15 -9.03
N GLN A 78 -4.22 6.13 -9.16
CA GLN A 78 -3.83 4.75 -9.47
C GLN A 78 -4.27 4.32 -10.86
N ILE A 79 -3.49 3.44 -11.46
CA ILE A 79 -3.77 2.75 -12.72
C ILE A 79 -3.65 1.24 -12.54
N LEU A 80 -4.33 0.51 -13.42
CA LEU A 80 -4.11 -0.92 -13.62
C LEU A 80 -3.14 -1.11 -14.78
N GLU A 81 -1.91 -1.49 -14.47
CA GLU A 81 -0.97 -1.92 -15.49
C GLU A 81 -1.29 -3.36 -15.90
N PRO A 82 -1.26 -3.67 -17.20
CA PRO A 82 -1.40 -5.06 -17.66
C PRO A 82 -0.32 -5.92 -17.00
N GLY A 83 -0.72 -7.05 -16.41
CA GLY A 83 0.23 -8.07 -15.95
C GLY A 83 1.06 -8.59 -17.13
N GLN A 84 2.20 -9.24 -16.84
CA GLN A 84 2.90 -9.96 -17.90
C GLN A 84 2.01 -11.10 -18.44
N SER A 85 2.38 -11.70 -19.58
CA SER A 85 1.55 -12.72 -20.24
C SER A 85 1.10 -13.83 -19.28
N GLY A 86 -0.19 -13.84 -18.93
CA GLY A 86 -0.79 -14.83 -18.01
C GLY A 86 -0.88 -14.38 -16.54
N GLU A 87 -0.39 -13.19 -16.20
CA GLU A 87 -0.48 -12.60 -14.87
C GLU A 87 -1.70 -11.68 -14.75
N LEU A 88 -2.17 -11.51 -13.51
CA LEU A 88 -3.23 -10.54 -13.22
C LEU A 88 -2.70 -9.10 -13.38
N PRO A 89 -3.56 -8.15 -13.77
CA PRO A 89 -3.22 -6.73 -13.74
C PRO A 89 -2.68 -6.33 -12.36
N VAL A 90 -1.68 -5.45 -12.35
CA VAL A 90 -1.07 -4.93 -11.12
C VAL A 90 -1.46 -3.48 -10.92
N ARG A 91 -1.73 -3.10 -9.68
CA ARG A 91 -2.03 -1.72 -9.31
C ARG A 91 -0.73 -0.94 -9.20
N ALA A 92 -0.71 0.27 -9.74
CA ALA A 92 0.42 1.18 -9.67
C ALA A 92 -0.05 2.63 -9.57
N ILE A 93 0.77 3.52 -9.00
CA ILE A 93 0.57 4.97 -9.10
C ILE A 93 0.88 5.45 -10.52
N ILE A 94 0.08 6.40 -11.03
CA ILE A 94 0.31 7.07 -12.32
C ILE A 94 1.79 7.51 -12.44
N PRO A 95 2.51 7.19 -13.53
CA PRO A 95 3.95 7.42 -13.64
C PRO A 95 4.39 8.86 -13.33
N GLU A 96 3.66 9.86 -13.82
CA GLU A 96 3.96 11.27 -13.59
C GLU A 96 3.86 11.64 -12.11
N LEU A 97 2.80 11.17 -11.43
CA LEU A 97 2.61 11.38 -9.99
C LEU A 97 3.65 10.61 -9.17
N LEU A 98 4.01 9.41 -9.59
CA LEU A 98 5.06 8.63 -8.95
C LEU A 98 6.40 9.36 -8.97
N GLN A 99 6.78 9.99 -10.09
CA GLN A 99 8.00 10.80 -10.17
C GLN A 99 7.95 12.01 -9.24
N LEU A 100 6.81 12.71 -9.16
CA LEU A 100 6.64 13.83 -8.23
C LEU A 100 6.79 13.37 -6.76
N ARG A 101 6.19 12.23 -6.41
CA ARG A 101 6.28 11.67 -5.05
C ARG A 101 7.71 11.24 -4.71
N LYS A 102 8.48 10.69 -5.66
CA LYS A 102 9.91 10.32 -5.47
C LYS A 102 10.81 11.49 -5.11
N ALA A 103 10.42 12.72 -5.45
CA ALA A 103 11.19 13.92 -5.12
C ALA A 103 11.09 14.32 -3.64
N VAL A 104 10.05 13.86 -2.93
CA VAL A 104 9.73 14.27 -1.55
C VAL A 104 9.62 13.11 -0.57
N CYS A 105 9.35 11.90 -1.05
CA CYS A 105 9.33 10.70 -0.24
C CYS A 105 10.75 10.15 -0.08
N PRO A 106 11.06 9.49 1.04
CA PRO A 106 12.38 8.92 1.25
C PRO A 106 12.76 7.97 0.10
N GLN A 107 13.94 8.16 -0.47
CA GLN A 107 14.49 7.22 -1.45
C GLN A 107 15.13 6.08 -0.68
N PHE A 108 14.39 4.99 -0.46
CA PHE A 108 14.98 3.75 0.02
C PHE A 108 15.43 2.92 -1.20
N GLY A 109 16.67 2.45 -1.14
CA GLY A 109 17.40 1.79 -2.24
C GLY A 109 17.14 0.30 -2.34
#